data_AF-A0AAV4IPB6-F1
#
_entry.id   AF-A0AAV4IPB6-F1
#
_cell.length_a   1.000
_cell.length_b   1.000
_cell.length_c   1.000
_cell.angle_alpha   90.00
_cell.angle_beta   90.00
_cell.angle_gamma   90.00
#
_symmetry.space_group_name_H-M   'P 1'
#
loop_
_entity.id
_entity.type
_entity.pdbx_description
1 polymer ?
#
loop_
_entity_poly.entity_id
_entity_poly.type
_entity_poly.pdbx_seq_one_letter_code
_entity_poly.pdbx_strand_id
1 'polypeptide(L)'
;MTPGDIYGVAKRDKLILSFGAVLIKKLGKAKALDISQRMRQLGRLTLKLLEIDPRKIYLQEFISGESFDTIIKATEELCEAMATSDGRRAFKMPSLATRLGYLLAKIGNVKRGCAIRHQNEVDRLAAETFLSLLKSEWTHTVSSCALNTLSGRKDHQVQVLPLTEDLVKVRQRMQKEMEKGTRAVLENREYSSWRKLAQTTMSRLILFTKGEEEKFLVSFWRRIRIAQNGKKT
;
A
#
# COMPACT_ATOMS: atom_id res chain seq x y z
N MET A 1 3.99 17.38 17.18
CA MET A 1 4.04 16.38 18.26
C MET A 1 5.47 16.09 18.64
N THR A 2 5.86 16.37 19.89
CA THR A 2 7.22 16.06 20.35
C THR A 2 7.33 14.60 20.82
N PRO A 3 8.52 13.98 20.78
CA PRO A 3 8.73 12.63 21.32
C PRO A 3 8.38 12.51 22.82
N GLY A 4 8.57 13.60 23.59
CA GLY A 4 8.25 13.65 25.02
C GLY A 4 6.75 13.51 25.29
N ASP A 5 5.92 14.21 24.52
CA ASP A 5 4.46 14.16 24.66
C ASP A 5 3.91 12.75 24.41
N ILE A 6 4.42 12.10 23.35
CA ILE A 6 4.03 10.73 22.97
C ILE A 6 4.35 9.75 24.09
N TYR A 7 5.55 9.87 24.68
CA TYR A 7 5.95 9.02 25.80
C TYR A 7 5.09 9.30 27.03
N GLY A 8 4.80 10.57 27.33
CA GLY A 8 3.95 10.97 28.44
C GLY A 8 2.55 10.35 28.36
N VAL A 9 1.90 10.46 27.20
CA VAL A 9 0.57 9.87 26.98
C VAL A 9 0.61 8.34 27.07
N ALA A 10 1.56 7.69 26.40
CA ALA A 10 1.68 6.24 26.43
C ALA A 10 1.95 5.68 27.85
N LYS A 11 2.62 6.45 28.71
CA LYS A 11 2.91 6.09 30.10
C LYS A 11 1.72 6.32 31.04
N ARG A 12 0.89 7.34 30.78
CA ARG A 12 -0.28 7.65 31.62
C ARG A 12 -1.47 6.74 31.32
N ASP A 13 -1.58 6.27 30.08
CA ASP A 13 -2.71 5.48 29.64
C ASP A 13 -2.62 4.01 30.11
N LYS A 14 -3.52 3.62 31.00
CA LYS A 14 -3.59 2.25 31.57
C LYS A 14 -3.85 1.18 30.51
N LEU A 15 -4.58 1.50 29.44
CA LEU A 15 -4.90 0.56 28.37
C LEU A 15 -3.68 0.34 27.47
N ILE A 16 -2.92 1.38 27.15
CA ILE A 16 -1.65 1.28 26.41
C ILE A 16 -0.62 0.47 27.22
N LEU A 17 -0.51 0.71 28.53
CA LEU A 17 0.35 -0.07 29.41
C LEU A 17 -0.05 -1.54 29.46
N SER A 18 -1.35 -1.82 29.60
CA SER A 18 -1.88 -3.20 29.60
C SER A 18 -1.60 -3.90 28.28
N PHE A 19 -1.75 -3.19 27.15
CA PHE A 19 -1.40 -3.68 25.83
C PHE A 19 0.10 -4.04 25.73
N GLY A 20 0.98 -3.17 26.23
CA GLY A 20 2.42 -3.44 26.30
C GLY A 20 2.75 -4.68 27.13
N ALA A 21 2.12 -4.84 28.30
CA ALA A 21 2.32 -6.00 29.16
C ALA A 21 1.87 -7.31 28.49
N VAL A 22 0.73 -7.30 27.80
CA VAL A 22 0.25 -8.45 27.02
C VAL A 22 1.22 -8.81 25.89
N LEU A 23 1.75 -7.81 25.18
CA LEU A 23 2.73 -8.06 24.12
C LEU A 23 4.06 -8.58 24.65
N ILE A 24 4.55 -8.09 25.78
CA ILE A 24 5.79 -8.60 26.40
C ILE A 24 5.62 -10.06 26.79
N LYS A 25 4.46 -10.44 27.37
CA LYS A 25 4.14 -11.84 27.68
C LYS A 25 4.11 -12.72 26.44
N LYS A 26 3.62 -12.21 25.31
CA LYS A 26 3.50 -12.97 24.06
C LYS A 26 4.80 -13.07 23.25
N LEU A 27 5.54 -11.98 23.13
CA LEU A 27 6.67 -11.83 22.22
C LEU A 27 8.03 -11.95 22.92
N GLY A 28 8.05 -11.87 24.25
CA GLY A 28 9.25 -11.85 25.06
C GLY A 28 9.91 -10.47 25.13
N LYS A 29 10.76 -10.28 26.15
CA LYS A 29 11.49 -9.03 26.40
C LYS A 29 12.47 -8.65 25.28
N ALA A 30 12.96 -9.63 24.51
CA ALA A 30 13.84 -9.39 23.37
C ALA A 30 13.22 -8.47 22.30
N LYS A 31 11.88 -8.44 22.18
CA LYS A 31 11.15 -7.57 21.24
C LYS A 31 10.69 -6.26 21.88
N ALA A 32 11.26 -5.84 23.02
CA ALA A 32 10.85 -4.63 23.73
C ALA A 32 10.89 -3.36 22.87
N LEU A 33 11.86 -3.25 21.94
CA LEU A 33 11.96 -2.10 21.04
C LEU A 33 10.75 -2.01 20.08
N ASP A 34 10.36 -3.12 19.46
CA ASP A 34 9.19 -3.22 18.58
C ASP A 34 7.90 -2.96 19.36
N ILE A 35 7.77 -3.54 20.56
CA ILE A 35 6.62 -3.30 21.44
C ILE A 35 6.51 -1.82 21.81
N SER A 36 7.63 -1.20 22.18
CA SER A 36 7.70 0.23 22.49
C SER A 36 7.33 1.08 21.27
N GLN A 37 7.74 0.69 20.05
CA GLN A 37 7.32 1.36 18.83
C GLN A 37 5.80 1.29 18.62
N ARG A 38 5.18 0.13 18.84
CA ARG A 38 3.72 -0.04 18.76
C ARG A 38 2.99 0.78 19.81
N MET A 39 3.49 0.83 21.04
CA MET A 39 2.95 1.69 22.10
C MET A 39 3.05 3.17 21.74
N ARG A 40 4.17 3.60 21.15
CA ARG A 40 4.33 4.98 20.65
C ARG A 40 3.38 5.29 19.50
N GLN A 41 3.11 4.34 18.60
CA GLN A 41 2.12 4.53 17.53
C GLN A 41 0.72 4.76 18.10
N LEU A 42 0.35 4.01 19.14
CA LEU A 42 -0.89 4.24 19.87
C LEU A 42 -0.89 5.59 20.59
N GLY A 43 0.19 5.95 21.29
CA GLY A 43 0.31 7.26 21.93
C GLY A 43 0.22 8.42 20.94
N ARG A 44 0.74 8.25 19.72
CA ARG A 44 0.58 9.24 18.64
C ARG A 44 -0.88 9.40 18.23
N LEU A 45 -1.59 8.28 18.06
CA LEU A 45 -3.03 8.31 17.76
C LEU A 45 -3.81 8.96 18.90
N THR A 46 -3.50 8.64 20.16
CA THR A 46 -4.15 9.24 21.32
C THR A 46 -3.97 10.75 21.36
N LEU A 47 -2.77 11.27 21.12
CA LEU A 47 -2.56 12.73 21.04
C LEU A 47 -3.44 13.38 19.97
N LYS A 48 -3.58 12.74 18.79
CA LYS A 48 -4.49 13.24 17.75
C LYS A 48 -5.96 13.16 18.15
N LEU A 49 -6.35 12.13 18.88
CA LEU A 49 -7.70 12.03 19.43
C LEU A 49 -8.00 13.15 20.43
N LEU A 50 -7.03 13.50 21.29
CA LEU A 50 -7.14 14.59 22.25
C LEU A 50 -7.22 15.97 21.58
N GLU A 51 -6.62 16.13 20.39
CA GLU A 51 -6.78 17.36 19.59
C GLU A 51 -8.20 17.50 19.01
N ILE A 52 -8.85 16.39 18.64
CA ILE A 52 -10.18 16.39 18.01
C ILE A 52 -11.30 16.45 19.06
N ASP A 53 -11.19 15.68 20.14
CA ASP A 53 -12.14 15.67 21.24
C ASP A 53 -11.42 15.80 22.60
N PRO A 54 -11.21 17.05 23.07
CA PRO A 54 -10.52 17.33 24.34
C PRO A 54 -11.30 16.91 25.59
N ARG A 55 -12.56 16.45 25.46
CA ARG A 55 -13.39 16.07 26.62
C ARG A 55 -12.93 14.75 27.24
N LYS A 56 -12.29 13.90 26.44
CA LYS A 56 -11.74 12.61 26.84
C LYS A 56 -10.25 12.75 27.09
N ILE A 57 -9.71 11.95 28.02
CA ILE A 57 -8.30 12.07 28.46
C ILE A 57 -7.51 10.82 28.08
N TYR A 58 -8.15 9.65 28.11
CA TYR A 58 -7.50 8.37 27.90
C TYR A 58 -8.03 7.66 26.65
N LEU A 59 -7.16 6.89 25.99
CA LEU A 59 -7.50 6.06 24.84
C LEU A 59 -8.67 5.12 25.15
N GLN A 60 -8.77 4.63 26.39
CA GLN A 60 -9.86 3.76 26.83
C GLN A 60 -11.25 4.37 26.58
N GLU A 61 -11.41 5.68 26.69
CA GLU A 61 -12.67 6.40 26.51
C GLU A 61 -13.05 6.54 25.03
N PHE A 62 -12.07 6.45 24.13
CA PHE A 62 -12.27 6.45 22.68
C PHE A 62 -12.57 5.06 22.12
N ILE A 63 -12.21 3.99 22.83
CA ILE A 63 -12.56 2.61 22.44
C ILE A 63 -14.04 2.34 22.79
N SER A 64 -14.93 2.99 22.04
CA SER A 64 -16.39 2.85 22.07
C SER A 64 -16.94 3.04 20.66
N GLY A 65 -18.20 2.66 20.44
CA GLY A 65 -18.84 2.88 19.14
C GLY A 65 -19.04 4.36 18.80
N GLU A 66 -19.39 5.18 19.80
CA GLU A 66 -19.64 6.61 19.64
C GLU A 66 -18.39 7.38 19.14
N SER A 67 -17.20 6.97 19.55
CA SER A 67 -15.95 7.61 19.14
C SER A 67 -15.29 6.96 17.93
N PHE A 68 -15.96 6.03 17.26
CA PHE A 68 -15.39 5.33 16.13
C PHE A 68 -15.07 6.29 14.97
N ASP A 69 -15.99 7.20 14.66
CA ASP A 69 -15.77 8.23 13.63
C ASP A 69 -14.62 9.16 13.98
N THR A 70 -14.48 9.52 15.27
CA THR A 70 -13.34 10.31 15.78
C THR A 70 -12.02 9.58 15.55
N ILE A 71 -11.99 8.26 15.74
CA ILE A 71 -10.80 7.42 15.50
C ILE A 71 -10.47 7.33 14.01
N ILE A 72 -11.47 7.20 13.14
CA ILE A 72 -11.26 7.25 11.69
C ILE A 72 -10.65 8.59 11.31
N LYS A 73 -11.25 9.71 11.73
CA LYS A 73 -10.76 11.06 11.43
C LYS A 73 -9.33 11.29 11.94
N ALA A 74 -9.04 10.91 13.20
CA ALA A 74 -7.69 11.00 13.76
C ALA A 74 -6.67 10.17 12.97
N THR A 75 -7.08 9.00 12.48
CA THR A 75 -6.23 8.13 11.65
C THR A 75 -6.00 8.74 10.27
N GLU A 76 -7.03 9.31 9.66
CA GLU A 76 -6.95 10.00 8.37
C GLU A 76 -5.99 11.20 8.44
N GLU A 77 -6.11 12.04 9.47
CA GLU A 77 -5.20 13.17 9.68
C GLU A 77 -3.76 12.72 9.93
N LEU A 78 -3.57 11.67 10.75
CA LEU A 78 -2.25 11.16 11.09
C LEU A 78 -1.55 10.45 9.93
N CYS A 79 -2.32 9.86 9.01
CA CYS A 79 -1.79 9.19 7.82
C CYS A 79 -1.73 10.11 6.59
N GLU A 80 -2.06 11.39 6.76
CA GLU A 80 -2.20 12.40 5.71
C GLU A 80 -3.07 11.87 4.55
N ALA A 81 -4.32 11.54 4.87
CA ALA A 81 -5.31 11.11 3.89
C ALA A 81 -5.73 12.30 3.01
N MET A 82 -5.74 12.08 1.69
CA MET A 82 -6.21 13.03 0.69
C MET A 82 -7.37 12.43 -0.08
N ALA A 83 -8.33 13.26 -0.48
CA ALA A 83 -9.38 12.84 -1.41
C ALA A 83 -8.79 12.76 -2.83
N THR A 84 -9.04 11.65 -3.52
CA THR A 84 -8.76 11.54 -4.95
C THR A 84 -9.89 12.14 -5.78
N SER A 85 -9.64 12.40 -7.06
CA SER A 85 -10.65 12.89 -8.03
C SER A 85 -11.94 12.06 -8.04
N ASP A 86 -11.81 10.76 -7.77
CA ASP A 86 -12.91 9.79 -7.81
C ASP A 86 -13.66 9.65 -6.47
N GLY A 87 -13.42 10.57 -5.53
CA GLY A 87 -14.04 10.57 -4.19
C GLY A 87 -13.50 9.50 -3.23
N ARG A 88 -12.49 8.71 -3.64
CA ARG A 88 -11.83 7.73 -2.77
C ARG A 88 -10.79 8.40 -1.89
N ARG A 89 -10.48 7.79 -0.74
CA ARG A 89 -9.37 8.23 0.12
C ARG A 89 -8.06 7.60 -0.38
N ALA A 90 -7.04 8.43 -0.57
CA ALA A 90 -5.66 7.98 -0.75
C ALA A 90 -4.82 8.38 0.46
N PHE A 91 -3.98 7.47 0.93
CA PHE A 91 -3.15 7.71 2.12
C PHE A 91 -1.70 7.97 1.72
N LYS A 92 -1.08 9.04 2.25
CA LYS A 92 0.36 9.23 2.06
C LYS A 92 1.17 8.14 2.75
N MET A 93 0.70 7.69 3.92
CA MET A 93 1.33 6.64 4.72
C MET A 93 0.42 5.40 4.88
N PRO A 94 0.14 4.66 3.80
CA PRO A 94 -0.82 3.57 3.83
C PRO A 94 -0.40 2.43 4.76
N SER A 95 0.89 2.14 4.87
CA SER A 95 1.41 1.13 5.81
C SER A 95 1.16 1.48 7.28
N LEU A 96 1.10 2.77 7.61
CA LEU A 96 0.78 3.24 8.96
C LEU A 96 -0.72 3.05 9.23
N ALA A 97 -1.57 3.41 8.27
CA ALA A 97 -3.02 3.25 8.34
C ALA A 97 -3.42 1.77 8.58
N THR A 98 -2.86 0.85 7.80
CA THR A 98 -3.10 -0.60 8.00
C THR A 98 -2.61 -1.08 9.36
N ARG A 99 -1.46 -0.58 9.82
CA ARG A 99 -0.89 -0.97 11.12
C ARG A 99 -1.73 -0.48 12.29
N LEU A 100 -2.26 0.74 12.21
CA LEU A 100 -3.13 1.31 13.25
C LEU A 100 -4.41 0.48 13.43
N GLY A 101 -5.02 0.00 12.35
CA GLY A 101 -6.16 -0.91 12.43
C GLY A 101 -5.86 -2.19 13.20
N TYR A 102 -4.72 -2.82 12.93
CA TYR A 102 -4.28 -3.99 13.68
C TYR A 102 -4.04 -3.69 15.17
N LEU A 103 -3.43 -2.55 15.48
CA LEU A 103 -3.16 -2.13 16.86
C LEU A 103 -4.47 -1.83 17.62
N LEU A 104 -5.42 -1.14 16.98
CA LEU A 104 -6.74 -0.86 17.54
C LEU A 104 -7.52 -2.15 17.81
N ALA A 105 -7.48 -3.12 16.89
CA ALA A 105 -8.11 -4.42 17.11
C ALA A 105 -7.54 -5.13 18.34
N LYS A 106 -6.21 -5.07 18.52
CA LYS A 106 -5.58 -5.64 19.71
C LYS A 106 -5.94 -4.90 20.98
N ILE A 107 -5.98 -3.56 20.95
CA ILE A 107 -6.37 -2.77 22.12
C ILE A 107 -7.83 -2.99 22.50
N GLY A 108 -8.75 -3.09 21.54
CA GLY A 108 -10.15 -3.42 21.81
C GLY A 108 -10.29 -4.77 22.50
N ASN A 109 -9.50 -5.77 22.08
CA ASN A 109 -9.47 -7.08 22.75
C ASN A 109 -8.88 -7.01 24.18
N VAL A 110 -7.86 -6.16 24.40
CA VAL A 110 -7.31 -5.93 25.75
C VAL A 110 -8.37 -5.27 26.63
N LYS A 111 -9.06 -4.23 26.15
CA LYS A 111 -10.14 -3.56 26.88
C LYS A 111 -11.24 -4.56 27.25
N ARG A 112 -11.73 -5.35 26.28
CA ARG A 112 -12.73 -6.40 26.52
C ARG A 112 -12.26 -7.39 27.58
N GLY A 113 -11.01 -7.88 27.48
CA GLY A 113 -10.46 -8.81 28.46
C GLY A 113 -10.28 -8.20 29.85
N CYS A 114 -9.98 -6.91 29.96
CA CYS A 114 -9.94 -6.20 31.24
C CYS A 114 -11.36 -6.04 31.80
N ALA A 115 -12.33 -5.65 30.99
CA ALA A 115 -13.72 -5.48 31.40
C ALA A 115 -14.33 -6.77 31.95
N ILE A 116 -14.12 -7.91 31.28
CA ILE A 116 -14.58 -9.23 31.73
C ILE A 116 -14.00 -9.59 33.11
N ARG A 117 -12.70 -9.33 33.32
CA ARG A 117 -12.04 -9.64 34.62
C ARG A 117 -12.56 -8.78 35.77
N HIS A 118 -12.98 -7.55 35.48
CA HIS A 118 -13.51 -6.62 36.48
C HIS A 118 -15.04 -6.60 36.52
N GLN A 119 -15.71 -7.51 35.79
CA GLN A 119 -17.18 -7.57 35.68
C GLN A 119 -17.82 -6.22 35.29
N ASN A 120 -17.12 -5.42 34.48
CA ASN A 120 -17.62 -4.13 34.00
C ASN A 120 -18.31 -4.32 32.65
N GLU A 121 -19.64 -4.45 32.69
CA GLU A 121 -20.47 -4.67 31.50
C GLU A 121 -20.48 -3.48 30.54
N VAL A 122 -20.39 -2.25 31.05
CA VAL A 122 -20.38 -1.03 30.23
C VAL A 122 -19.15 -1.01 29.33
N ASP A 123 -17.96 -1.24 29.92
CA ASP A 123 -16.71 -1.28 29.16
C ASP A 123 -16.61 -2.50 28.24
N ARG A 124 -17.24 -3.62 28.62
CA ARG A 124 -17.32 -4.84 27.80
C ARG A 124 -18.11 -4.56 26.53
N LEU A 125 -19.32 -4.03 26.66
CA LEU A 125 -20.18 -3.70 25.54
C LEU A 125 -19.54 -2.64 24.64
N ALA A 126 -18.95 -1.59 25.21
CA ALA A 126 -18.25 -0.56 24.45
C ALA A 126 -17.11 -1.16 23.60
N ALA A 127 -16.32 -2.08 24.17
CA ALA A 127 -15.24 -2.73 23.44
C ALA A 127 -15.75 -3.70 22.37
N GLU A 128 -16.84 -4.44 22.63
CA GLU A 128 -17.46 -5.35 21.66
C GLU A 128 -18.05 -4.59 20.47
N THR A 129 -18.81 -3.51 20.72
CA THR A 129 -19.34 -2.63 19.68
C THR A 129 -18.21 -2.03 18.85
N PHE A 130 -17.16 -1.51 19.49
CA PHE A 130 -15.99 -0.98 18.79
C PHE A 130 -15.31 -2.03 17.91
N LEU A 131 -15.10 -3.26 18.41
CA LEU A 131 -14.50 -4.34 17.64
C LEU A 131 -15.37 -4.78 16.45
N SER A 132 -16.69 -4.73 16.60
CA SER A 132 -17.64 -5.01 15.53
C SER A 132 -17.51 -3.98 14.40
N LEU A 133 -17.57 -2.68 14.75
CA LEU A 133 -17.39 -1.57 13.81
C LEU A 133 -16.01 -1.62 13.13
N LEU A 134 -14.96 -1.92 13.90
CA LEU A 134 -13.62 -2.09 13.35
C LEU A 134 -13.55 -3.25 12.34
N LYS A 135 -14.32 -4.32 12.52
CA LYS A 135 -14.32 -5.44 11.58
C LYS A 135 -15.10 -5.10 10.30
N SER A 136 -16.27 -4.49 10.44
CA SER A 136 -17.14 -4.13 9.32
C SER A 136 -16.56 -2.95 8.54
N GLU A 137 -16.33 -1.81 9.17
CA GLU A 137 -16.14 -0.55 8.47
C GLU A 137 -14.68 -0.24 8.18
N TRP A 138 -13.77 -0.51 9.11
CA TRP A 138 -12.34 -0.19 8.95
C TRP A 138 -11.72 -0.84 7.70
N THR A 139 -12.19 -2.04 7.36
CA THR A 139 -11.72 -2.77 6.19
C THR A 139 -12.09 -2.01 4.91
N HIS A 140 -13.31 -1.46 4.84
CA HIS A 140 -13.81 -0.75 3.67
C HIS A 140 -13.27 0.67 3.56
N THR A 141 -13.18 1.40 4.67
CA THR A 141 -12.81 2.82 4.68
C THR A 141 -11.29 3.03 4.64
N VAL A 142 -10.55 2.37 5.52
CA VAL A 142 -9.12 2.62 5.72
C VAL A 142 -8.27 1.56 5.03
N SER A 143 -8.56 0.27 5.24
CA SER A 143 -7.66 -0.79 4.79
C SER A 143 -7.69 -1.00 3.27
N SER A 144 -8.88 -1.04 2.66
CA SER A 144 -9.04 -1.13 1.20
C SER A 144 -8.38 0.05 0.49
N CYS A 145 -8.66 1.27 0.95
CA CYS A 145 -8.07 2.50 0.43
C CYS A 145 -6.53 2.54 0.60
N ALA A 146 -6.01 2.12 1.76
CA ALA A 146 -4.57 2.03 2.00
C ALA A 146 -3.90 0.97 1.11
N LEU A 147 -4.52 -0.20 0.95
CA LEU A 147 -4.02 -1.26 0.07
C LEU A 147 -4.06 -0.84 -1.40
N ASN A 148 -5.14 -0.19 -1.85
CA ASN A 148 -5.23 0.36 -3.21
C ASN A 148 -4.17 1.43 -3.45
N THR A 149 -3.88 2.28 -2.44
CA THR A 149 -2.79 3.26 -2.55
C THR A 149 -1.42 2.56 -2.61
N LEU A 150 -1.22 1.48 -1.86
CA LEU A 150 0.02 0.67 -1.91
C LEU A 150 0.20 -0.03 -3.25
N SER A 151 -0.85 -0.67 -3.76
CA SER A 151 -0.85 -1.34 -5.07
C SER A 151 -0.66 -0.31 -6.18
N GLY A 152 -1.40 0.80 -6.15
CA GLY A 152 -1.18 1.92 -7.06
C GLY A 152 0.24 2.44 -7.02
N ARG A 153 0.88 2.58 -5.85
CA ARG A 153 2.31 2.96 -5.79
C ARG A 153 3.26 1.91 -6.34
N LYS A 154 2.93 0.62 -6.27
CA LYS A 154 3.72 -0.43 -6.91
C LYS A 154 3.53 -0.42 -8.43
N ASP A 155 2.32 -0.19 -8.90
CA ASP A 155 1.99 -0.12 -10.32
C ASP A 155 2.57 1.17 -10.97
N HIS A 156 2.50 2.29 -10.25
CA HIS A 156 3.08 3.59 -10.64
C HIS A 156 4.53 3.75 -10.19
N GLN A 157 5.12 2.75 -9.54
CA GLN A 157 6.56 2.55 -9.61
C GLN A 157 6.84 2.05 -11.02
N VAL A 158 6.58 2.95 -11.99
CA VAL A 158 7.19 2.94 -13.30
C VAL A 158 8.62 2.60 -12.98
N GLN A 159 9.03 1.41 -13.38
CA GLN A 159 10.44 1.12 -13.53
C GLN A 159 10.88 2.16 -14.55
N VAL A 160 11.27 3.34 -14.05
CA VAL A 160 12.17 4.21 -14.76
C VAL A 160 13.41 3.35 -14.80
N LEU A 161 13.43 2.47 -15.80
CA LEU A 161 14.60 1.73 -16.20
C LEU A 161 15.64 2.83 -16.24
N PRO A 162 16.64 2.81 -15.34
CA PRO A 162 17.66 3.84 -15.36
C PRO A 162 18.13 3.88 -16.80
N LEU A 163 18.20 5.08 -17.38
CA LEU A 163 18.65 5.30 -18.75
C LEU A 163 20.13 4.89 -18.77
N THR A 164 20.33 3.59 -18.83
CA THR A 164 21.61 2.91 -18.82
C THR A 164 22.19 3.10 -20.20
N GLU A 165 23.51 3.24 -20.26
CA GLU A 165 24.22 3.41 -21.52
C GLU A 165 23.83 2.33 -22.55
N ASP A 166 23.50 1.12 -22.09
CA ASP A 166 23.09 0.01 -22.93
C ASP A 166 21.72 0.24 -23.59
N LEU A 167 20.75 0.84 -22.91
CA LEU A 167 19.47 1.20 -23.52
C LEU A 167 19.64 2.31 -24.58
N VAL A 168 20.54 3.25 -24.33
CA VAL A 168 20.90 4.28 -25.32
C VAL A 168 21.56 3.65 -26.55
N LYS A 169 22.51 2.73 -26.34
CA LYS A 169 23.17 1.97 -27.43
C LYS A 169 22.17 1.15 -28.25
N VAL A 170 21.24 0.46 -27.58
CA VAL A 170 20.18 -0.32 -28.25
C VAL A 170 19.26 0.60 -29.08
N ARG A 171 18.83 1.73 -28.51
CA ARG A 171 18.00 2.71 -29.22
C ARG A 171 18.72 3.26 -30.46
N GLN A 172 19.97 3.68 -30.32
CA GLN A 172 20.78 4.21 -31.42
C GLN A 172 21.00 3.15 -32.51
N ARG A 173 21.28 1.91 -32.13
CA ARG A 173 21.44 0.80 -33.09
C ARG A 173 20.15 0.52 -33.84
N MET A 174 19.02 0.46 -33.15
CA MET A 174 17.70 0.22 -33.78
C MET A 174 17.34 1.34 -34.75
N GLN A 175 17.58 2.60 -34.38
CA GLN A 175 17.34 3.75 -35.25
C GLN A 175 18.19 3.67 -36.53
N LYS A 176 19.49 3.36 -36.39
CA LYS A 176 20.41 3.21 -37.53
C LYS A 176 20.01 2.07 -38.47
N GLU A 177 19.57 0.93 -37.93
CA GLU A 177 19.11 -0.20 -38.75
C GLU A 177 17.77 0.06 -39.43
N MET A 178 16.87 0.84 -38.80
CA MET A 178 15.64 1.30 -39.45
C MET A 178 15.94 2.25 -40.61
N GLU A 179 16.82 3.24 -40.44
CA GLU A 179 17.21 4.17 -41.51
C GLU A 179 17.83 3.44 -42.71
N LYS A 180 18.72 2.48 -42.45
CA LYS A 180 19.30 1.62 -43.49
C LYS A 180 18.24 0.77 -44.17
N GLY A 181 17.34 0.16 -43.41
CA GLY A 181 16.26 -0.68 -43.94
C GLY A 181 15.31 0.12 -44.82
N THR A 182 14.92 1.32 -44.39
CA THR A 182 14.08 2.23 -45.18
C THR A 182 14.76 2.62 -46.48
N ARG A 183 16.06 2.96 -46.44
CA ARG A 183 16.81 3.30 -47.65
C ARG A 183 16.92 2.13 -48.63
N ALA A 184 17.28 0.93 -48.13
CA ALA A 184 17.39 -0.27 -48.95
C ALA A 184 16.05 -0.68 -49.60
N VAL A 185 14.94 -0.47 -48.89
CA VAL A 185 13.59 -0.67 -49.42
C VAL A 185 13.25 0.34 -50.52
N LEU A 186 13.64 1.61 -50.36
CA LEU A 186 13.40 2.65 -51.35
C LEU A 186 14.23 2.44 -52.63
N GLU A 187 15.45 1.93 -52.51
CA GLU A 187 16.38 1.73 -53.63
C GLU A 187 16.09 0.45 -54.44
N ASN A 188 15.99 -0.72 -53.79
CA ASN A 188 15.98 -2.01 -54.50
C ASN A 188 14.65 -2.78 -54.39
N ARG A 189 13.65 -2.24 -53.65
CA ARG A 189 12.29 -2.81 -53.43
C ARG A 189 12.24 -4.32 -53.20
N GLU A 190 13.31 -4.89 -52.65
CA GLU A 190 13.45 -6.32 -52.50
C GLU A 190 12.66 -6.83 -51.28
N TYR A 191 12.01 -7.98 -51.41
CA TYR A 191 11.22 -8.58 -50.32
C TYR A 191 12.06 -8.84 -49.05
N SER A 192 13.32 -9.22 -49.21
CA SER A 192 14.26 -9.46 -48.11
C SER A 192 14.52 -8.20 -47.28
N SER A 193 14.65 -7.05 -47.94
CA SER A 193 14.85 -5.72 -47.33
C SER A 193 13.61 -5.25 -46.59
N TRP A 194 12.42 -5.45 -47.19
CA TRP A 194 11.13 -5.19 -46.54
C TRP A 194 10.94 -6.02 -45.27
N ARG A 195 11.23 -7.32 -45.34
CA ARG A 195 11.12 -8.24 -44.21
C ARG A 195 12.03 -7.81 -43.05
N LYS A 196 13.27 -7.41 -43.35
CA LYS A 196 14.24 -6.97 -42.35
C LYS A 196 13.83 -5.65 -41.67
N LEU A 197 13.27 -4.71 -42.43
CA LEU A 197 12.73 -3.46 -41.90
C LEU A 197 11.51 -3.70 -40.99
N ALA A 198 10.57 -4.56 -41.42
CA ALA A 198 9.41 -4.95 -40.63
C ALA A 198 9.82 -5.62 -39.31
N GLN A 199 10.80 -6.53 -39.35
CA GLN A 199 11.32 -7.19 -38.16
C GLN A 199 11.95 -6.20 -37.17
N THR A 200 12.76 -5.26 -37.67
CA THR A 200 13.43 -4.24 -36.83
C THR A 200 12.41 -3.29 -36.19
N THR A 201 11.39 -2.89 -36.95
CA THR A 201 10.28 -2.05 -36.46
C THR A 201 9.48 -2.78 -35.38
N MET A 202 9.21 -4.07 -35.58
CA MET A 202 8.53 -4.89 -34.59
C MET A 202 9.36 -5.08 -33.31
N SER A 203 10.67 -5.31 -33.43
CA SER A 203 11.57 -5.36 -32.27
C SER A 203 11.57 -4.05 -31.47
N ARG A 204 11.53 -2.90 -32.15
CA ARG A 204 11.42 -1.58 -31.51
C ARG A 204 10.09 -1.40 -30.79
N LEU A 205 8.98 -1.84 -31.38
CA LEU A 205 7.66 -1.80 -30.74
C LEU A 205 7.63 -2.69 -29.50
N ILE A 206 8.17 -3.91 -29.56
CA ILE A 206 8.24 -4.83 -28.42
C ILE A 206 9.11 -4.26 -27.28
N LEU A 207 10.22 -3.61 -27.61
CA LEU A 207 11.06 -2.93 -26.61
C LEU A 207 10.35 -1.75 -25.94
N PHE A 208 9.45 -1.07 -26.66
CA PHE A 208 8.66 0.04 -26.13
C PHE A 208 7.49 -0.43 -25.26
N THR A 209 6.88 -1.57 -25.56
CA THR A 209 5.75 -2.14 -24.80
C THR A 209 6.16 -2.91 -23.55
N LYS A 210 7.47 -3.02 -23.26
CA LYS A 210 8.00 -3.71 -22.08
C LYS A 210 7.62 -3.08 -20.73
N GLY A 211 6.81 -2.01 -20.74
CA GLY A 211 6.15 -1.45 -19.57
C GLY A 211 4.98 -2.29 -19.04
N GLU A 212 4.16 -2.94 -19.89
CA GLU A 212 2.93 -3.61 -19.39
C GLU A 212 2.47 -4.87 -20.15
N GLU A 213 2.96 -5.19 -21.36
CA GLU A 213 2.28 -6.20 -22.22
C GLU A 213 3.16 -7.33 -22.79
N GLU A 214 4.13 -7.86 -22.02
CA GLU A 214 4.97 -8.99 -22.48
C GLU A 214 4.16 -10.27 -22.81
N LYS A 215 3.04 -10.52 -22.12
CA LYS A 215 2.25 -11.75 -22.29
C LYS A 215 1.44 -11.77 -23.59
N PHE A 216 0.97 -10.62 -24.05
CA PHE A 216 0.16 -10.50 -25.27
C PHE A 216 1.02 -10.66 -26.52
N LEU A 217 2.20 -10.06 -26.54
CA LEU A 217 3.07 -10.08 -27.73
C LEU A 217 3.76 -11.43 -27.95
N VAL A 218 4.12 -12.15 -26.87
CA VAL A 218 4.67 -13.51 -26.99
C VAL A 218 3.62 -14.50 -27.51
N SER A 219 2.37 -14.40 -27.05
CA SER A 219 1.27 -15.25 -27.53
C SER A 219 0.86 -14.92 -28.97
N PHE A 220 0.89 -13.64 -29.35
CA PHE A 220 0.71 -13.20 -30.74
C PHE A 220 1.80 -13.72 -31.67
N TRP A 221 3.08 -13.69 -31.26
CA TRP A 221 4.19 -14.23 -32.04
C TRP A 221 4.13 -15.74 -32.21
N ARG A 222 3.71 -16.47 -31.17
CA ARG A 222 3.47 -17.93 -31.27
C ARG A 222 2.43 -18.22 -32.36
N ARG A 223 1.35 -17.44 -32.42
CA ARG A 223 0.30 -17.57 -33.44
C ARG A 223 0.79 -17.25 -34.85
N ILE A 224 1.56 -16.17 -35.04
CA ILE A 224 2.13 -15.83 -36.37
C ILE A 224 3.12 -16.89 -36.84
N ARG A 225 3.98 -17.41 -35.95
CA ARG A 225 4.97 -18.45 -36.30
C ARG A 225 4.29 -19.76 -36.71
N ILE A 226 3.21 -20.14 -36.02
CA ILE A 226 2.38 -21.30 -36.39
C ILE A 226 1.73 -21.07 -37.76
N ALA A 227 1.20 -19.88 -38.03
CA ALA A 227 0.57 -19.54 -39.30
C ALA A 227 1.56 -19.51 -40.50
N GLN A 228 2.83 -19.16 -40.27
CA GLN A 228 3.87 -19.18 -41.31
C GLN A 228 4.41 -20.59 -41.59
N ASN A 229 4.43 -21.48 -40.59
CA ASN A 229 4.87 -22.86 -40.75
C ASN A 229 3.78 -23.79 -41.31
N GLY A 230 2.50 -23.44 -41.16
CA GLY A 230 1.36 -24.21 -41.70
C GLY A 230 1.06 -23.98 -43.19
N LYS A 231 1.82 -23.16 -43.90
CA LYS A 231 1.70 -22.92 -45.36
C LYS A 231 2.78 -23.63 -46.20
N LYS A 232 3.54 -24.54 -45.58
CA LYS A 232 4.48 -25.44 -46.27
C LYS A 232 3.97 -26.89 -46.20
N THR A 233 2.91 -27.17 -46.94
CA THR A 233 2.52 -28.50 -47.42
C THR A 233 1.81 -28.31 -48.73
#